data_AF-A0A6B2CET1-F1
#
_entry.id   AF-A0A6B2CET1-F1
#
_cell.length_a   1.000
_cell.length_b   1.000
_cell.length_c   1.000
_cell.angle_alpha   90.00
_cell.angle_beta   90.00
_cell.angle_gamma   90.00
#
_symmetry.space_group_name_H-M   'P 1'
#
loop_
_entity.id
_entity.type
_entity.pdbx_description
1 polymer ?
#
loop_
_entity_poly.entity_id
_entity_poly.type
_entity_poly.pdbx_seq_one_letter_code
_entity_poly.pdbx_strand_id
1 'polypeptide(L)'
;MADYTVRVKINVRKLYEDLVASGRMFVSVEEVADRVYTNTLSAGKILSQLEKLGFARKWSRNVYIITQAGILIKGDGVPVNRDHYV
;
A
#
# COMPACT_ATOMS: atom_id res chain seq x y z
N MET A 1 -2.78 -30.81 -18.61
CA MET A 1 -3.57 -29.77 -17.89
C MET A 1 -3.23 -28.44 -18.52
N ALA A 2 -4.20 -27.73 -19.09
CA ALA A 2 -3.96 -26.43 -19.69
C ALA A 2 -3.75 -25.38 -18.59
N ASP A 3 -2.63 -24.66 -18.66
CA ASP A 3 -2.31 -23.57 -17.75
C ASP A 3 -3.20 -22.36 -18.12
N TYR A 4 -4.31 -22.19 -17.40
CA TYR A 4 -5.23 -21.07 -17.63
C TYR A 4 -4.69 -19.83 -16.92
N THR A 5 -3.88 -19.05 -17.63
CA THR A 5 -3.39 -17.76 -17.14
C THR A 5 -4.50 -16.72 -17.17
N VAL A 6 -5.14 -16.47 -16.02
CA VAL A 6 -6.10 -15.37 -15.84
C VAL A 6 -5.34 -14.06 -15.67
N ARG A 7 -5.54 -13.11 -16.60
CA ARG A 7 -4.97 -11.76 -16.49
C ARG A 7 -5.99 -10.81 -15.86
N VAL A 8 -5.71 -10.37 -14.63
CA VAL A 8 -6.55 -9.40 -13.91
C VAL A 8 -5.93 -8.00 -14.01
N LYS A 9 -6.75 -7.00 -14.30
CA LYS A 9 -6.35 -5.58 -14.23
C LYS A 9 -6.79 -5.02 -12.89
N ILE A 10 -5.83 -4.52 -12.12
CA ILE A 10 -6.10 -3.88 -10.82
C ILE A 10 -6.14 -2.36 -11.03
N ASN A 11 -7.20 -1.72 -10.53
CA ASN A 11 -7.26 -0.27 -10.47
C ASN A 11 -6.50 0.21 -9.24
N VAL A 12 -5.28 0.68 -9.46
CA VAL A 12 -4.35 1.11 -8.41
C VAL A 12 -4.89 2.30 -7.60
N ARG A 13 -5.66 3.20 -8.23
CA ARG A 13 -6.26 4.35 -7.54
C ARG A 13 -7.37 3.91 -6.57
N LYS A 14 -8.25 3.00 -6.99
CA LYS A 14 -9.28 2.43 -6.10
C LYS A 14 -8.67 1.70 -4.92
N LEU A 15 -7.60 0.92 -5.16
CA LEU A 15 -6.87 0.27 -4.07
C LEU A 15 -6.32 1.28 -3.06
N TYR A 16 -5.76 2.40 -3.51
CA TYR A 16 -5.33 3.47 -2.63
C TYR A 16 -6.48 4.05 -1.80
N GLU A 17 -7.61 4.36 -2.44
CA GLU A 17 -8.81 4.88 -1.77
C GLU A 17 -9.30 3.91 -0.68
N ASP A 18 -9.32 2.61 -0.96
CA ASP A 18 -9.70 1.55 -0.01
C ASP A 18 -8.71 1.40 1.15
N LEU A 19 -7.40 1.60 0.90
CA LEU A 19 -6.37 1.59 1.93
C LEU A 19 -6.52 2.81 2.84
N VAL A 20 -6.74 3.98 2.26
CA VAL A 20 -7.01 5.24 2.99
C VAL A 20 -8.28 5.13 3.82
N ALA A 21 -9.38 4.63 3.25
CA ALA A 21 -10.64 4.44 3.94
C ALA A 21 -10.54 3.46 5.11
N SER A 22 -9.63 2.48 5.02
CA SER A 22 -9.38 1.54 6.12
C SER A 22 -8.57 2.13 7.29
N GLY A 23 -8.11 3.39 7.19
CA GLY A 23 -7.32 4.07 8.22
C GLY A 23 -5.90 3.53 8.39
N ARG A 24 -5.47 2.59 7.52
CA ARG A 24 -4.15 1.96 7.61
C ARG A 24 -3.08 2.84 6.99
N MET A 25 -2.23 3.40 7.84
CA MET A 25 -1.08 4.18 7.38
C MET A 25 0.08 3.30 6.93
N PHE A 26 0.34 2.18 7.61
CA PHE A 26 1.40 1.23 7.27
C PHE A 26 0.80 0.00 6.61
N VAL A 27 1.27 -0.31 5.41
CA VAL A 27 0.76 -1.41 4.60
C VAL A 27 1.92 -2.29 4.20
N SER A 28 1.82 -3.58 4.51
CA SER A 28 2.81 -4.57 4.11
C SER A 28 2.52 -5.11 2.71
N VAL A 29 3.56 -5.60 2.04
CA VAL A 29 3.43 -6.30 0.75
C VAL A 29 2.52 -7.53 0.88
N GLU A 30 2.60 -8.23 2.00
CA GLU A 30 1.81 -9.43 2.29
C GLU A 30 0.32 -9.11 2.47
N GLU A 31 0.00 -8.04 3.19
CA GLU A 31 -1.38 -7.59 3.36
C GLU A 31 -2.04 -7.23 2.02
N VAL A 32 -1.28 -6.58 1.11
CA VAL A 32 -1.78 -6.28 -0.25
C VAL A 32 -1.91 -7.54 -1.09
N ALA A 33 -1.01 -8.51 -0.92
CA ALA A 33 -1.07 -9.79 -1.60
C ALA A 33 -2.37 -10.52 -1.24
N ASP A 34 -2.70 -10.60 0.05
CA ASP A 34 -3.93 -11.22 0.54
C ASP A 34 -5.17 -10.46 0.07
N ARG A 35 -5.17 -9.13 0.20
CA ARG A 35 -6.33 -8.29 -0.14
C ARG A 35 -6.70 -8.32 -1.61
N VAL A 36 -5.70 -8.43 -2.48
CA VAL A 36 -5.90 -8.43 -3.94
C VAL A 36 -5.78 -9.85 -4.52
N TYR A 37 -5.70 -10.87 -3.67
CA TYR A 37 -5.59 -12.29 -4.03
C TYR A 37 -4.49 -12.54 -5.07
N THR A 38 -3.30 -12.00 -4.80
CA THR A 38 -2.14 -12.10 -5.68
C THR A 38 -0.90 -12.54 -4.90
N ASN A 39 0.18 -12.90 -5.58
CA ASN A 39 1.46 -13.16 -4.93
C ASN A 39 2.16 -11.86 -4.47
N THR A 40 3.10 -12.01 -3.54
CA THR A 40 3.89 -10.91 -2.95
C THR A 40 4.73 -10.13 -3.97
N LEU A 41 5.18 -10.77 -5.04
CA LEU A 41 5.93 -10.10 -6.10
C LEU A 41 5.06 -9.07 -6.84
N SER A 42 3.84 -9.46 -7.22
CA SER A 42 2.87 -8.57 -7.85
C SER A 42 2.39 -7.50 -6.88
N ALA A 43 2.12 -7.84 -5.62
CA ALA A 43 1.77 -6.87 -4.59
C ALA A 43 2.86 -5.81 -4.39
N GLY A 44 4.13 -6.22 -4.38
CA GLY A 44 5.28 -5.31 -4.32
C GLY A 44 5.35 -4.37 -5.52
N LYS A 45 5.03 -4.85 -6.73
CA LYS A 45 4.93 -4.00 -7.93
C LYS A 45 3.80 -2.97 -7.82
N ILE A 46 2.66 -3.37 -7.27
CA ILE A 46 1.50 -2.48 -7.05
C ILE A 46 1.87 -1.36 -6.06
N LEU A 47 2.49 -1.71 -4.93
CA LEU A 47 2.95 -0.71 -3.94
C LEU A 47 4.04 0.21 -4.49
N SER A 48 4.97 -0.31 -5.29
CA SER A 48 5.96 0.53 -5.99
C SER A 48 5.30 1.47 -7.01
N GLN A 49 4.20 1.06 -7.64
CA GLN A 49 3.45 1.92 -8.53
C GLN A 49 2.69 3.02 -7.76
N LEU A 50 2.12 2.70 -6.59
CA LEU A 50 1.55 3.69 -5.69
C LEU A 50 2.60 4.72 -5.23
N GLU A 51 3.80 4.26 -4.93
CA GLU A 51 4.93 5.14 -4.59
C GLU A 51 5.28 6.09 -5.73
N LYS A 52 5.39 5.58 -6.96
CA LYS A 52 5.65 6.41 -8.15
C LYS A 52 4.57 7.45 -8.43
N LEU A 53 3.34 7.17 -8.03
CA LEU A 53 2.20 8.09 -8.15
C LEU A 53 2.12 9.09 -6.99
N GLY A 54 3.00 8.98 -5.98
CA GLY A 54 2.99 9.82 -4.80
C GLY A 54 1.93 9.44 -3.77
N PHE A 55 1.30 8.28 -3.90
CA PHE A 55 0.27 7.73 -3.00
C PHE A 55 0.83 6.83 -1.89
N ALA A 56 2.11 6.48 -1.97
CA ALA A 56 2.81 5.75 -0.93
C ALA A 56 4.28 6.19 -0.84
N ARG A 57 4.94 5.83 0.24
CA ARG A 57 6.38 5.98 0.41
C ARG A 57 6.93 4.70 1.01
N LYS A 58 8.02 4.17 0.45
CA LYS A 58 8.68 3.00 1.05
C LYS A 58 9.23 3.34 2.43
N TRP A 59 8.90 2.52 3.42
CA TRP A 59 9.37 2.65 4.80
C TRP A 59 10.45 1.62 5.14
N SER A 60 10.21 0.36 4.74
CA SER A 60 11.17 -0.73 4.89
C SER A 60 11.15 -1.64 3.67
N ARG A 61 11.87 -2.77 3.72
CA ARG A 61 11.95 -3.72 2.60
C ARG A 61 10.57 -4.12 2.07
N ASN A 62 9.62 -4.38 2.97
CA ASN A 62 8.29 -4.93 2.66
C ASN A 62 7.12 -4.09 3.19
N VAL A 63 7.37 -2.85 3.65
CA VAL A 63 6.35 -1.98 4.23
C VAL A 63 6.38 -0.61 3.59
N TYR A 64 5.20 -0.09 3.28
CA TYR A 64 4.97 1.22 2.70
C TYR A 64 4.07 2.04 3.63
N ILE A 65 4.30 3.35 3.66
CA ILE A 65 3.39 4.31 4.28
C ILE A 65 2.46 4.84 3.19
N ILE A 66 1.16 4.78 3.39
CA ILE A 66 0.17 5.38 2.49
C ILE A 66 0.09 6.88 2.77
N THR A 67 0.27 7.67 1.72
CA THR A 67 0.31 9.12 1.80
C THR A 67 -1.10 9.68 1.64
N GLN A 68 -1.75 10.05 2.73
CA GLN A 68 -2.99 10.83 2.62
C GLN A 68 -2.64 12.26 2.19
N ALA A 69 -3.36 12.80 1.21
CA ALA A 69 -3.14 14.13 0.62
C ALA A 69 -3.24 15.32 1.61
N GLY A 70 -3.49 15.07 2.90
CA GLY A 70 -3.42 16.05 3.99
C GLY A 70 -2.46 15.72 5.14
N ILE A 71 -1.92 14.49 5.23
CA ILE A 71 -1.08 14.06 6.38
C ILE A 71 0.42 14.25 6.12
N LEU A 72 0.85 14.36 4.86
CA LEU A 72 2.27 14.53 4.52
C LEU A 72 2.57 15.91 3.97
N ILE A 73 2.15 16.95 4.68
CA ILE A 73 2.75 18.27 4.48
C ILE A 73 3.87 18.46 5.50
N LYS A 74 5.09 18.37 4.97
CA LYS A 74 6.39 18.81 5.55
C LYS A 74 6.88 18.11 6.82
N GLY A 75 8.10 17.59 6.73
CA GLY A 75 8.99 17.55 7.88
C GLY A 75 9.77 16.25 8.02
N ASP A 76 11.06 16.40 8.19
CA ASP A 76 12.03 15.45 8.73
C ASP A 76 11.56 14.73 10.00
N GLY A 77 10.82 13.63 9.84
CA GLY A 77 10.38 12.79 10.96
C GLY A 77 8.89 12.92 11.22
N VAL A 78 8.16 11.85 10.94
CA VAL A 78 6.79 11.70 11.41
C VAL A 78 6.87 11.08 12.82
N PRO A 79 6.49 11.79 13.90
CA PRO A 79 6.31 11.17 15.19
C PRO A 79 5.04 10.32 15.13
N VAL A 80 5.20 9.00 15.06
CA VAL A 80 4.12 8.06 15.35
C VAL A 80 3.85 8.12 16.84
N ASN A 81 2.78 8.82 17.23
CA ASN A 81 2.32 8.81 18.61
C ASN A 81 1.76 7.42 18.93
N ARG A 82 2.44 6.69 19.83
CA ARG A 82 2.11 5.30 20.21
C ARG A 82 0.86 5.19 21.09
N ASP A 83 0.27 6.31 21.50
CA ASP A 83 -0.81 6.36 22.50
C ASP A 83 -2.24 6.17 21.96
N HIS A 84 -2.43 5.72 20.72
CA HIS A 84 -3.78 5.44 20.17
C HIS A 84 -4.04 3.94 19.94
N TYR A 85 -3.58 3.11 20.86
CA TYR A 85 -4.13 1.78 21.10
C TYR A 85 -4.46 1.67 22.60
N VAL A 86 -5.64 2.18 22.99
CA VAL A 86 -6.29 1.87 24.26
C VAL A 86 -7.70 1.39 23.95
#